data_AF-A0A6A6ACP6-F1
#
_entry.id   AF-A0A6A6ACP6-F1
#
_cell.length_a   1.000
_cell.length_b   1.000
_cell.length_c   1.000
_cell.angle_alpha   90.00
_cell.angle_beta   90.00
_cell.angle_gamma   90.00
#
_symmetry.space_group_name_H-M   'P 1'
#
loop_
_entity.id
_entity.type
_entity.pdbx_description
1 polymer ?
#
loop_
_entity_poly.entity_id
_entity_poly.type
_entity_poly.pdbx_seq_one_letter_code
_entity_poly.pdbx_strand_id
1 'polypeptide(L)'
;MQHAHSTPTSRTSTNPPPSGADVSFGSQVSSDAIDERHLWLRSFAANNLQITHAFYTHPKILVTALNGPAVGLSAALIAHSDFIYAAPHAYILTPFASLGLVTEGNASISFVKRLGISKANEALIMSRKIGIEDLVATGFVNKVVDVGEKGSPKFLAAVLGEVEDKLGDHLNGESLLKIKALIRKPDLPLLERQGVEEVFGGMERFLKGVPQKEFARLASGEKKHKL
;
A
#
# COMPACT_ATOMS: atom_id res chain seq x y z
N MET A 1 39.40 32.43 -71.87
CA MET A 1 38.45 31.37 -71.48
C MET A 1 37.11 32.05 -71.20
N GLN A 2 36.19 32.39 -72.11
CA GLN A 2 35.60 31.75 -73.29
C GLN A 2 35.13 30.30 -73.07
N HIS A 3 33.80 30.19 -72.94
CA HIS A 3 32.86 29.13 -73.37
C HIS A 3 33.07 27.70 -72.78
N ALA A 4 32.06 26.88 -72.46
CA ALA A 4 30.69 26.79 -72.97
C ALA A 4 29.84 25.80 -72.12
N HIS A 5 28.49 25.96 -72.16
CA HIS A 5 27.48 24.91 -72.48
C HIS A 5 27.17 23.82 -71.40
N SER A 6 25.94 23.35 -71.11
CA SER A 6 24.58 23.46 -71.68
C SER A 6 23.51 23.01 -70.65
N THR A 7 22.28 23.54 -70.75
CA THR A 7 20.99 23.02 -70.20
C THR A 7 20.42 21.90 -71.12
N PRO A 8 19.19 21.31 -70.96
CA PRO A 8 18.23 21.09 -69.85
C PRO A 8 17.60 19.64 -69.83
N THR A 9 16.72 19.30 -68.86
CA THR A 9 15.35 18.70 -69.03
C THR A 9 14.84 17.78 -67.89
N SER A 10 13.70 18.21 -67.33
CA SER A 10 12.52 17.50 -66.79
C SER A 10 12.61 16.09 -66.17
N ARG A 11 12.00 15.93 -64.98
CA ARG A 11 10.67 15.27 -64.79
C ARG A 11 10.16 15.36 -63.34
N THR A 12 8.93 15.84 -63.23
CA THR A 12 7.86 15.53 -62.26
C THR A 12 8.14 14.58 -61.10
N SER A 13 7.76 14.97 -59.87
CA SER A 13 6.69 14.30 -59.10
C SER A 13 6.78 14.59 -57.58
N THR A 14 5.64 15.01 -57.02
CA THR A 14 5.15 14.82 -55.64
C THR A 14 5.88 15.48 -54.47
N ASN A 15 5.23 16.49 -53.88
CA ASN A 15 5.44 16.88 -52.48
C ASN A 15 4.87 15.81 -51.53
N PRO A 16 5.57 15.44 -50.45
CA PRO A 16 4.99 15.04 -49.17
C PRO A 16 5.10 16.18 -48.13
N PRO A 17 4.27 16.15 -47.06
CA PRO A 17 4.03 17.28 -46.15
C PRO A 17 5.20 17.54 -45.17
N PRO A 18 5.24 18.70 -44.49
CA PRO A 18 6.25 18.97 -43.47
C PRO A 18 5.96 18.12 -42.23
N SER A 19 6.72 17.05 -42.02
CA SER A 19 6.69 16.29 -40.78
C SER A 19 7.54 17.01 -39.72
N GLY A 20 7.00 18.10 -39.19
CA GLY A 20 7.58 18.85 -38.08
C GLY A 20 6.44 19.39 -37.24
N ALA A 21 5.90 18.56 -36.34
CA ALA A 21 5.05 19.07 -35.28
C ALA A 21 5.94 19.89 -34.36
N ASP A 22 5.84 21.21 -34.47
CA ASP A 22 6.50 22.16 -33.60
C ASP A 22 5.83 22.08 -32.22
N VAL A 23 6.39 21.23 -31.36
CA VAL A 23 5.95 21.10 -29.96
C VAL A 23 6.71 22.14 -29.16
N SER A 24 6.12 23.33 -29.02
CA SER A 24 6.56 24.32 -28.04
C SER A 24 6.34 23.76 -26.63
N PHE A 25 7.33 23.05 -26.09
CA PHE A 25 7.38 22.68 -24.68
C PHE A 25 7.63 23.94 -23.86
N GLY A 26 6.54 24.59 -23.46
CA GLY A 26 6.59 25.85 -22.73
C GLY A 26 5.40 26.01 -21.81
N SER A 27 5.40 25.27 -20.71
CA SER A 27 4.97 25.89 -19.45
C SER A 27 6.22 26.01 -18.59
N GLN A 28 6.58 27.24 -18.18
CA GLN A 28 7.55 27.45 -17.12
C GLN A 28 6.93 26.92 -15.83
N VAL A 29 7.07 25.62 -15.60
CA VAL A 29 6.78 25.00 -14.31
C VAL A 29 8.01 25.24 -13.44
N SER A 30 7.81 25.76 -12.22
CA SER A 30 8.91 26.01 -11.29
C SER A 30 9.75 24.75 -11.10
N SER A 31 11.08 24.89 -11.13
CA SER A 31 12.03 23.78 -10.93
C SER A 31 11.80 23.06 -9.61
N ASP A 32 11.37 23.81 -8.59
CA ASP A 32 11.22 23.33 -7.22
C ASP A 32 9.95 22.47 -7.06
N ALA A 33 8.86 22.83 -7.75
CA ALA A 33 7.63 22.05 -7.74
C ALA A 33 7.74 20.73 -8.50
N ILE A 34 8.57 20.71 -9.56
CA ILE A 34 8.95 19.48 -10.26
C ILE A 34 9.71 18.55 -9.30
N ASP A 35 10.66 19.08 -8.52
CA ASP A 35 11.48 18.29 -7.61
C ASP A 35 10.65 17.62 -6.49
N GLU A 36 9.78 18.36 -5.79
CA GLU A 36 8.95 17.78 -4.73
C GLU A 36 7.97 16.70 -5.23
N ARG A 37 7.35 16.92 -6.39
CA ARG A 37 6.46 15.91 -6.98
C ARG A 37 7.22 14.65 -7.36
N HIS A 38 8.39 14.79 -7.97
CA HIS A 38 9.24 13.64 -8.30
C HIS A 38 9.74 12.92 -7.06
N LEU A 39 10.07 13.65 -5.99
CA LEU A 39 10.46 13.09 -4.70
C LEU A 39 9.37 12.18 -4.15
N TRP A 40 8.13 12.67 -4.01
CA TRP A 40 7.04 11.86 -3.45
C TRP A 40 6.61 10.73 -4.38
N LEU A 41 6.68 10.92 -5.70
CA LEU A 41 6.44 9.85 -6.64
C LEU A 41 7.45 8.70 -6.48
N ARG A 42 8.74 9.00 -6.36
CA ARG A 42 9.81 7.99 -6.25
C ARG A 42 9.91 7.37 -4.86
N SER A 43 9.62 8.13 -3.81
CA SER A 43 9.81 7.69 -2.42
C SER A 43 8.52 7.20 -1.76
N PHE A 44 7.42 7.93 -1.88
CA PHE A 44 6.16 7.55 -1.24
C PHE A 44 5.37 6.59 -2.13
N ALA A 45 5.06 7.03 -3.35
CA ALA A 45 4.14 6.32 -4.23
C ALA A 45 4.70 4.97 -4.69
N ALA A 46 5.92 4.97 -5.22
CA ALA A 46 6.56 3.73 -5.68
C ALA A 46 6.68 2.69 -4.55
N ASN A 47 7.14 3.10 -3.37
CA ASN A 47 7.32 2.18 -2.24
C ASN A 47 5.98 1.64 -1.72
N ASN A 48 4.97 2.50 -1.56
CA ASN A 48 3.65 2.10 -1.07
C ASN A 48 2.94 1.17 -2.05
N LEU A 49 2.95 1.47 -3.35
CA LEU A 49 2.38 0.59 -4.36
C LEU A 49 3.08 -0.77 -4.38
N GLN A 50 4.42 -0.77 -4.41
CA GLN A 50 5.21 -1.98 -4.55
C GLN A 50 5.04 -2.92 -3.36
N ILE A 51 5.15 -2.41 -2.12
CA ILE A 51 5.00 -3.26 -0.94
C ILE A 51 3.56 -3.74 -0.76
N THR A 52 2.56 -2.88 -1.02
CA THR A 52 1.15 -3.26 -0.92
C THR A 52 0.81 -4.35 -1.93
N HIS A 53 1.24 -4.17 -3.18
CA HIS A 53 1.10 -5.18 -4.23
C HIS A 53 1.72 -6.52 -3.84
N ALA A 54 2.94 -6.51 -3.28
CA ALA A 54 3.61 -7.73 -2.85
C ALA A 54 2.80 -8.53 -1.80
N PHE A 55 2.08 -7.86 -0.91
CA PHE A 55 1.25 -8.50 0.11
C PHE A 55 -0.05 -9.08 -0.46
N TYR A 56 -0.84 -8.29 -1.20
CA TYR A 56 -2.15 -8.78 -1.68
C TYR A 56 -2.02 -9.79 -2.82
N THR A 57 -0.93 -9.76 -3.59
CA THR A 57 -0.65 -10.76 -4.65
C THR A 57 0.19 -11.95 -4.18
N HIS A 58 0.58 -12.00 -2.89
CA HIS A 58 1.51 -13.04 -2.42
C HIS A 58 0.98 -14.47 -2.70
N PRO A 59 1.72 -15.31 -3.45
CA PRO A 59 1.18 -16.56 -3.98
C PRO A 59 1.17 -17.72 -2.98
N LYS A 60 1.90 -17.63 -1.86
CA LYS A 60 1.96 -18.66 -0.80
C LYS A 60 1.05 -18.31 0.36
N ILE A 61 0.68 -19.27 1.21
CA ILE A 61 -0.09 -18.96 2.43
C ILE A 61 0.73 -17.99 3.29
N LEU A 62 0.19 -16.80 3.52
CA LEU A 62 0.82 -15.71 4.25
C LEU A 62 0.28 -15.67 5.67
N VAL A 63 1.13 -15.96 6.64
CA VAL A 63 0.78 -15.96 8.06
C VAL A 63 1.49 -14.81 8.78
N THR A 64 0.74 -14.01 9.54
CA THR A 64 1.31 -13.00 10.43
C THR A 64 1.34 -13.52 11.87
N ALA A 65 2.54 -13.55 12.46
CA ALA A 65 2.74 -13.68 13.90
C ALA A 65 2.82 -12.28 14.53
N LEU A 66 1.69 -11.73 14.94
CA LEU A 66 1.56 -10.38 15.51
C LEU A 66 1.99 -10.38 16.99
N ASN A 67 3.29 -10.25 17.23
CA ASN A 67 3.90 -10.30 18.56
C ASN A 67 3.72 -9.02 19.40
N GLY A 68 3.01 -8.02 18.89
CA GLY A 68 2.83 -6.73 19.54
C GLY A 68 2.01 -5.74 18.68
N PRO A 69 2.11 -4.44 18.97
CA PRO A 69 1.40 -3.42 18.21
C PRO A 69 1.82 -3.37 16.73
N ALA A 70 0.87 -3.23 15.82
CA ALA A 70 1.11 -2.84 14.43
C ALA A 70 0.54 -1.45 14.17
N VAL A 71 1.34 -0.56 13.57
CA VAL A 71 0.98 0.86 13.38
C VAL A 71 1.17 1.29 11.93
N GLY A 72 0.24 2.11 11.42
CA GLY A 72 0.32 2.74 10.10
C GLY A 72 0.27 1.72 8.96
N LEU A 73 1.16 1.89 7.98
CA LEU A 73 1.24 1.01 6.81
C LEU A 73 1.44 -0.46 7.22
N SER A 74 2.22 -0.76 8.26
CA SER A 74 2.39 -2.14 8.73
C SER A 74 1.07 -2.77 9.18
N ALA A 75 0.19 -2.00 9.85
CA ALA A 75 -1.14 -2.47 10.22
C ALA A 75 -2.03 -2.72 8.98
N ALA A 76 -1.90 -1.87 7.97
CA ALA A 76 -2.59 -2.04 6.68
C ALA A 76 -2.12 -3.29 5.93
N LEU A 77 -0.81 -3.53 5.90
CA LEU A 77 -0.21 -4.65 5.17
C LEU A 77 -0.59 -6.01 5.75
N ILE A 78 -0.56 -6.17 7.09
CA ILE A 78 -0.92 -7.45 7.71
C ILE A 78 -2.38 -7.84 7.46
N ALA A 79 -3.26 -6.89 7.12
CA ALA A 79 -4.64 -7.20 6.76
C ALA A 79 -4.75 -8.01 5.45
N HIS A 80 -3.67 -8.17 4.67
CA HIS A 80 -3.65 -9.05 3.49
C HIS A 80 -3.14 -10.47 3.78
N SER A 81 -2.77 -10.76 5.04
CA SER A 81 -2.41 -12.11 5.47
C SER A 81 -3.62 -13.02 5.48
N ASP A 82 -3.40 -14.29 5.11
CA ASP A 82 -4.45 -15.30 5.13
C ASP A 82 -4.83 -15.67 6.57
N PHE A 83 -3.82 -15.73 7.45
CA PHE A 83 -4.00 -16.00 8.88
C PHE A 83 -3.19 -15.04 9.74
N ILE A 84 -3.76 -14.59 10.86
CA ILE A 84 -3.07 -13.76 11.85
C ILE A 84 -3.23 -14.39 13.23
N TYR A 85 -2.11 -14.71 13.85
CA TYR A 85 -2.01 -15.12 15.24
C TYR A 85 -1.38 -13.99 16.03
N ALA A 86 -1.92 -13.65 17.21
CA ALA A 86 -1.50 -12.46 17.92
C ALA A 86 -1.19 -12.71 19.39
N ALA A 87 -0.25 -11.94 19.95
CA ALA A 87 -0.02 -11.92 21.38
C ALA A 87 -1.17 -11.19 22.10
N PRO A 88 -1.44 -11.50 23.40
CA PRO A 88 -2.56 -10.90 24.13
C PRO A 88 -2.53 -9.37 24.23
N HIS A 89 -1.35 -8.76 24.09
CA HIS A 89 -1.16 -7.31 24.21
C HIS A 89 -1.08 -6.61 22.84
N ALA A 90 -1.26 -7.35 21.74
CA ALA A 90 -1.24 -6.80 20.40
C ALA A 90 -2.45 -5.89 20.15
N TYR A 91 -2.25 -4.92 19.27
CA TYR A 91 -3.31 -4.05 18.77
C TYR A 91 -2.93 -3.53 17.39
N ILE A 92 -3.90 -2.99 16.67
CA ILE A 92 -3.64 -2.23 15.45
C ILE A 92 -4.00 -0.77 15.64
N LEU A 93 -3.24 0.11 14.99
CA LEU A 93 -3.51 1.54 14.94
C LEU A 93 -3.16 2.08 13.55
N THR A 94 -4.10 2.72 12.90
CA THR A 94 -3.91 3.37 11.59
C THR A 94 -4.11 4.88 11.76
N PRO A 95 -3.08 5.63 12.21
CA PRO A 95 -3.23 7.03 12.61
C PRO A 95 -3.35 8.00 11.42
N PHE A 96 -3.86 7.53 10.28
CA PHE A 96 -3.89 8.26 9.01
C PHE A 96 -4.56 9.64 9.13
N ALA A 97 -5.82 9.68 9.58
CA ALA A 97 -6.55 10.93 9.76
C ALA A 97 -5.86 11.85 10.79
N SER A 98 -5.33 11.26 11.87
CA SER A 98 -4.59 12.03 12.88
C SER A 98 -3.24 12.58 12.37
N LEU A 99 -2.63 11.97 11.36
CA LEU A 99 -1.41 12.44 10.71
C LEU A 99 -1.69 13.28 9.46
N GLY A 100 -2.96 13.57 9.18
CA GLY A 100 -3.34 14.31 7.97
C GLY A 100 -3.10 13.54 6.68
N LEU A 101 -2.97 12.22 6.75
CA LEU A 101 -2.87 11.28 5.63
C LEU A 101 -4.26 10.73 5.25
N VAL A 102 -4.32 10.10 4.08
CA VAL A 102 -5.44 9.23 3.68
C VAL A 102 -5.12 7.78 4.03
N THR A 103 -6.01 6.84 3.72
CA THR A 103 -5.69 5.41 3.89
C THR A 103 -4.53 5.00 2.99
N GLU A 104 -3.73 4.05 3.47
CA GLU A 104 -2.60 3.47 2.76
C GLU A 104 -2.70 1.94 2.83
N GLY A 105 -1.95 1.22 1.98
CA GLY A 105 -1.87 -0.23 2.06
C GLY A 105 -3.15 -0.98 1.69
N ASN A 106 -4.04 -0.35 0.90
CA ASN A 106 -5.40 -0.82 0.63
C ASN A 106 -6.27 -0.95 1.90
N ALA A 107 -5.95 -0.22 2.97
CA ALA A 107 -6.69 -0.28 4.23
C ALA A 107 -8.17 0.09 4.06
N SER A 108 -8.51 0.98 3.11
CA SER A 108 -9.91 1.31 2.80
C SER A 108 -10.76 0.10 2.38
N ILE A 109 -10.15 -0.95 1.83
CA ILE A 109 -10.82 -2.20 1.45
C ILE A 109 -10.57 -3.30 2.48
N SER A 110 -9.31 -3.52 2.86
CA SER A 110 -8.93 -4.65 3.71
C SER A 110 -9.46 -4.53 5.13
N PHE A 111 -9.50 -3.33 5.71
CA PHE A 111 -10.05 -3.13 7.06
C PHE A 111 -11.57 -3.27 7.05
N VAL A 112 -12.26 -2.75 6.03
CA VAL A 112 -13.72 -2.90 5.93
C VAL A 112 -14.10 -4.38 5.85
N LYS A 113 -13.34 -5.18 5.08
CA LYS A 113 -13.57 -6.63 4.96
C LYS A 113 -13.27 -7.41 6.24
N ARG A 114 -12.23 -7.04 7.00
CA ARG A 114 -11.79 -7.81 8.19
C ARG A 114 -12.34 -7.31 9.53
N LEU A 115 -12.74 -6.05 9.62
CA LEU A 115 -13.30 -5.46 10.83
C LEU A 115 -14.82 -5.26 10.74
N GLY A 116 -15.38 -5.28 9.52
CA GLY A 116 -16.69 -4.73 9.26
C GLY A 116 -16.68 -3.19 9.30
N ILE A 117 -17.65 -2.56 8.63
CA ILE A 117 -17.64 -1.11 8.41
C ILE A 117 -17.62 -0.28 9.70
N SER A 118 -18.32 -0.71 10.75
CA SER A 118 -18.38 0.05 12.01
C SER A 118 -17.01 0.18 12.67
N LYS A 119 -16.31 -0.96 12.86
CA LYS A 119 -15.01 -0.99 13.52
C LYS A 119 -13.90 -0.47 12.59
N ALA A 120 -14.04 -0.65 11.27
CA ALA A 120 -13.17 -0.02 10.28
C ALA A 120 -13.25 1.53 10.34
N ASN A 121 -14.44 2.12 10.53
CA ASN A 121 -14.57 3.57 10.68
C ASN A 121 -13.91 4.08 11.98
N GLU A 122 -14.02 3.33 13.08
CA GLU A 122 -13.26 3.64 14.30
C GLU A 122 -11.74 3.62 14.03
N ALA A 123 -11.24 2.60 13.33
CA ALA A 123 -9.83 2.48 13.00
C ALA A 123 -9.34 3.60 12.05
N LEU A 124 -10.02 3.79 10.92
CA LEU A 124 -9.54 4.61 9.81
C LEU A 124 -9.94 6.09 9.94
N ILE A 125 -11.20 6.38 10.27
CA ILE A 125 -11.71 7.75 10.36
C ILE A 125 -11.38 8.36 11.72
N MET A 126 -11.64 7.61 12.80
CA MET A 126 -11.37 8.12 14.15
C MET A 126 -9.89 7.93 14.57
N SER A 127 -9.08 7.26 13.76
CA SER A 127 -7.69 6.90 14.10
C SER A 127 -7.57 6.25 15.48
N ARG A 128 -8.52 5.36 15.82
CA ARG A 128 -8.54 4.67 17.12
C ARG A 128 -7.72 3.38 17.06
N LYS A 129 -7.12 3.08 18.21
CA LYS A 129 -6.54 1.77 18.50
C LYS A 129 -7.65 0.72 18.54
N ILE A 130 -7.48 -0.35 17.80
CA ILE A 130 -8.34 -1.53 17.87
C ILE A 130 -7.60 -2.59 18.68
N GLY A 131 -8.14 -2.90 19.86
CA GLY A 131 -7.55 -3.83 20.82
C GLY A 131 -7.78 -5.29 20.44
N ILE A 132 -7.05 -6.18 21.11
CA ILE A 132 -7.06 -7.62 20.79
C ILE A 132 -8.46 -8.24 20.83
N GLU A 133 -9.30 -7.85 21.78
CA GLU A 133 -10.66 -8.40 21.94
C GLU A 133 -11.53 -8.10 20.72
N ASP A 134 -11.52 -6.85 20.26
CA ASP A 134 -12.20 -6.43 19.02
C ASP A 134 -11.62 -7.16 17.80
N LEU A 135 -10.29 -7.31 17.72
CA LEU A 135 -9.65 -7.98 16.59
C LEU A 135 -10.04 -9.45 16.49
N VAL A 136 -10.22 -10.14 17.61
CA VAL A 136 -10.74 -11.51 17.63
C VAL A 136 -12.23 -11.50 17.28
N ALA A 137 -13.01 -10.60 17.88
CA ALA A 137 -14.47 -10.53 17.68
C ALA A 137 -14.86 -10.28 16.22
N THR A 138 -14.07 -9.52 15.46
CA THR A 138 -14.33 -9.29 14.03
C THR A 138 -13.71 -10.33 13.10
N GLY A 139 -12.89 -11.25 13.62
CA GLY A 139 -12.14 -12.22 12.80
C GLY A 139 -10.89 -11.64 12.11
N PHE A 140 -10.44 -10.44 12.52
CA PHE A 140 -9.15 -9.89 12.04
C PHE A 140 -7.97 -10.73 12.55
N VAL A 141 -8.05 -11.22 13.79
CA VAL A 141 -7.11 -12.17 14.39
C VAL A 141 -7.80 -13.52 14.49
N ASN A 142 -7.15 -14.58 14.00
CA ASN A 142 -7.66 -15.93 14.05
C ASN A 142 -7.61 -16.52 15.47
N LYS A 143 -6.51 -16.26 16.19
CA LYS A 143 -6.31 -16.77 17.55
C LYS A 143 -5.28 -15.95 18.31
N VAL A 144 -5.52 -15.78 19.61
CA VAL A 144 -4.54 -15.24 20.56
C VAL A 144 -3.65 -16.37 21.07
N VAL A 145 -2.34 -16.18 21.00
CA VAL A 145 -1.33 -17.12 21.50
C VAL A 145 -0.62 -16.46 22.67
N ASP A 146 -0.92 -16.93 23.88
CA ASP A 146 -0.30 -16.46 25.11
C ASP A 146 0.87 -17.37 25.51
N VAL A 147 2.03 -16.77 25.71
CA VAL A 147 3.27 -17.44 26.18
C VAL A 147 3.77 -16.88 27.50
N GLY A 148 2.93 -16.13 28.21
CA GLY A 148 3.17 -15.57 29.55
C GLY A 148 4.09 -14.34 29.58
N GLU A 149 5.00 -14.20 28.63
CA GLU A 149 5.98 -13.11 28.58
C GLU A 149 5.92 -12.33 27.26
N LYS A 150 5.86 -11.00 27.37
CA LYS A 150 5.86 -10.09 26.22
C LYS A 150 7.19 -10.13 25.48
N GLY A 151 7.15 -10.27 24.15
CA GLY A 151 8.34 -10.32 23.31
C GLY A 151 9.12 -11.63 23.39
N SER A 152 8.58 -12.65 24.07
CA SER A 152 9.24 -13.94 24.20
C SER A 152 9.44 -14.62 22.83
N PRO A 153 10.63 -15.19 22.56
CA PRO A 153 10.86 -15.96 21.34
C PRO A 153 9.94 -17.19 21.24
N LYS A 154 9.38 -17.64 22.38
CA LYS A 154 8.38 -18.72 22.43
C LYS A 154 7.13 -18.41 21.62
N PHE A 155 6.78 -17.13 21.45
CA PHE A 155 5.60 -16.74 20.68
C PHE A 155 5.67 -17.23 19.23
N LEU A 156 6.81 -17.01 18.56
CA LEU A 156 6.96 -17.46 17.17
C LEU A 156 6.91 -18.99 17.06
N ALA A 157 7.57 -19.71 17.98
CA ALA A 157 7.53 -21.16 18.01
C ALA A 157 6.10 -21.70 18.21
N ALA A 158 5.33 -21.07 19.09
CA ALA A 158 3.93 -21.44 19.31
C ALA A 158 3.06 -21.17 18.07
N VAL A 159 3.26 -20.04 17.38
CA VAL A 159 2.55 -19.75 16.12
C VAL A 159 2.92 -20.75 15.02
N LEU A 160 4.20 -21.12 14.91
CA LEU A 160 4.63 -22.16 13.96
C LEU A 160 3.99 -23.52 14.29
N GLY A 161 3.83 -23.85 15.58
CA GLY A 161 3.09 -25.03 16.01
C GLY A 161 1.61 -25.00 15.59
N GLU A 162 0.93 -23.86 15.72
CA GLU A 162 -0.44 -23.71 15.20
C GLU A 162 -0.50 -23.86 13.68
N VAL A 163 0.48 -23.32 12.94
CA VAL A 163 0.55 -23.46 11.48
C VAL A 163 0.75 -24.91 11.09
N GLU A 164 1.65 -25.65 11.75
CA GLU A 164 1.88 -27.08 11.48
C GLU A 164 0.63 -27.92 11.81
N ASP A 165 -0.01 -27.66 12.95
CA ASP A 165 -1.24 -28.35 13.36
C ASP A 165 -2.39 -28.11 12.38
N LYS A 166 -2.58 -26.86 11.92
CA LYS A 166 -3.72 -26.47 11.08
C LYS A 166 -3.48 -26.62 9.58
N LEU A 167 -2.24 -26.54 9.12
CA LEU A 167 -1.87 -26.53 7.70
C LEU A 167 -0.85 -27.62 7.33
N GLY A 168 -0.62 -28.60 8.21
CA GLY A 168 0.28 -29.74 7.97
C GLY A 168 -0.24 -30.77 6.96
N ASP A 169 0.38 -31.96 6.96
CA ASP A 169 0.26 -32.98 5.89
C ASP A 169 -1.14 -33.53 5.62
N HIS A 170 -2.10 -33.27 6.51
CA HIS A 170 -3.50 -33.65 6.29
C HIS A 170 -4.18 -32.80 5.20
N LEU A 171 -3.57 -31.67 4.79
CA LEU A 171 -4.04 -30.82 3.69
C LEU A 171 -3.14 -30.96 2.46
N ASN A 172 -3.76 -30.97 1.28
CA ASN A 172 -3.00 -30.95 0.03
C ASN A 172 -2.51 -29.52 -0.28
N GLY A 173 -1.19 -29.33 -0.31
CA GLY A 173 -0.56 -28.02 -0.54
C GLY A 173 -0.93 -27.35 -1.86
N GLU A 174 -1.08 -28.11 -2.95
CA GLU A 174 -1.50 -27.55 -4.25
C GLU A 174 -2.94 -27.03 -4.19
N SER A 175 -3.84 -27.78 -3.56
CA SER A 175 -5.22 -27.37 -3.30
C SER A 175 -5.28 -26.11 -2.45
N LEU A 176 -4.46 -25.98 -1.39
CA LEU A 176 -4.39 -24.75 -0.57
C LEU A 176 -4.09 -23.51 -1.42
N LEU A 177 -3.08 -23.60 -2.31
CA LEU A 177 -2.69 -22.50 -3.17
C LEU A 177 -3.76 -22.18 -4.23
N LYS A 178 -4.39 -23.20 -4.82
CA LYS A 178 -5.49 -23.02 -5.79
C LYS A 178 -6.72 -22.41 -5.14
N ILE A 179 -7.09 -22.85 -3.95
CA ILE A 179 -8.21 -22.29 -3.17
C ILE A 179 -7.93 -20.81 -2.86
N LYS A 180 -6.73 -20.50 -2.35
CA LYS A 180 -6.30 -19.11 -2.09
C LYS A 180 -6.40 -18.23 -3.35
N ALA A 181 -5.93 -18.73 -4.49
CA ALA A 181 -6.00 -18.00 -5.75
C ALA A 181 -7.46 -17.71 -6.17
N LEU A 182 -8.36 -18.68 -6.02
CA LEU A 182 -9.79 -18.50 -6.31
C LEU A 182 -10.47 -17.51 -5.37
N ILE A 183 -10.14 -17.53 -4.07
CA ILE A 183 -10.66 -16.57 -3.08
C ILE A 183 -10.25 -15.14 -3.44
N ARG A 184 -8.99 -14.94 -3.84
CA ARG A 184 -8.43 -13.59 -4.08
C ARG A 184 -8.79 -13.01 -5.44
N LYS A 185 -8.94 -13.85 -6.47
CA LYS A 185 -9.09 -13.41 -7.87
C LYS A 185 -10.16 -12.34 -8.09
N PRO A 186 -11.37 -12.40 -7.49
CA PRO A 186 -12.40 -11.36 -7.70
C PRO A 186 -11.98 -9.98 -7.17
N ASP A 187 -11.13 -9.94 -6.15
CA ASP A 187 -10.75 -8.71 -5.46
C ASP A 187 -9.52 -8.02 -6.07
N LEU A 188 -8.70 -8.75 -6.85
CA LEU A 188 -7.44 -8.20 -7.38
C LEU A 188 -7.64 -6.90 -8.19
N PRO A 189 -8.58 -6.82 -9.16
CA PRO A 189 -8.76 -5.58 -9.92
C PRO A 189 -9.23 -4.41 -9.04
N LEU A 190 -10.01 -4.70 -7.99
CA LEU A 190 -10.47 -3.70 -7.03
C LEU A 190 -9.29 -3.18 -6.19
N LEU A 191 -8.44 -4.07 -5.70
CA LEU A 191 -7.25 -3.71 -4.91
C LEU A 191 -6.19 -2.97 -5.74
N GLU A 192 -6.02 -3.32 -7.01
CA GLU A 192 -5.12 -2.63 -7.94
C GLU A 192 -5.58 -1.19 -8.18
N ARG A 193 -6.86 -1.01 -8.52
CA ARG A 193 -7.44 0.32 -8.70
C ARG A 193 -7.36 1.14 -7.42
N GLN A 194 -7.78 0.57 -6.30
CA GLN A 194 -7.80 1.30 -5.03
C GLN A 194 -6.40 1.69 -4.56
N GLY A 195 -5.40 0.84 -4.78
CA GLY A 195 -4.02 1.12 -4.39
C GLY A 195 -3.46 2.36 -5.11
N VAL A 196 -3.82 2.55 -6.37
CA VAL A 196 -3.48 3.76 -7.14
C VAL A 196 -4.14 4.99 -6.52
N GLU A 197 -5.44 4.94 -6.25
CA GLU A 197 -6.20 6.05 -5.65
C GLU A 197 -5.66 6.47 -4.28
N GLU A 198 -5.40 5.50 -3.40
CA GLU A 198 -4.83 5.75 -2.06
C GLU A 198 -3.47 6.45 -2.14
N VAL A 199 -2.60 5.99 -3.04
CA VAL A 199 -1.26 6.53 -3.19
C VAL A 199 -1.25 7.93 -3.79
N PHE A 200 -2.08 8.20 -4.81
CA PHE A 200 -2.18 9.56 -5.35
C PHE A 200 -2.87 10.52 -4.36
N GLY A 201 -3.86 10.03 -3.61
CA GLY A 201 -4.45 10.78 -2.50
C GLY A 201 -3.41 11.13 -1.43
N GLY A 202 -2.57 10.18 -1.02
CA GLY A 202 -1.49 10.41 -0.06
C GLY A 202 -0.45 11.41 -0.58
N MET A 203 -0.05 11.28 -1.85
CA MET A 203 0.87 12.23 -2.49
C MET A 203 0.31 13.65 -2.51
N GLU A 204 -1.00 13.83 -2.77
CA GLU A 204 -1.66 15.14 -2.68
C GLU A 204 -1.53 15.75 -1.27
N ARG A 205 -1.65 14.93 -0.21
CA ARG A 205 -1.46 15.38 1.18
C ARG A 205 -0.03 15.85 1.44
N PHE A 206 0.96 15.10 0.97
CA PHE A 206 2.37 15.44 1.12
C PHE A 206 2.75 16.72 0.37
N LEU A 207 2.26 16.91 -0.85
CA LEU A 207 2.47 18.13 -1.64
C LEU A 207 1.83 19.37 -0.98
N LYS A 208 0.75 19.19 -0.22
CA LYS A 208 0.14 20.27 0.59
C LYS A 208 0.86 20.52 1.92
N GLY A 209 1.90 19.76 2.24
CA GLY A 209 2.65 19.89 3.49
C GLY A 209 1.86 19.51 4.75
N VAL A 210 0.71 18.82 4.62
CA VAL A 210 -0.17 18.58 5.78
C VAL A 210 0.42 17.55 6.75
N PRO A 211 0.89 16.38 6.28
CA PRO A 211 1.54 15.41 7.17
C PRO A 211 2.74 16.00 7.90
N GLN A 212 3.58 16.78 7.22
CA GLN A 212 4.77 17.41 7.77
C GLN A 212 4.41 18.34 8.94
N LYS A 213 3.33 19.13 8.81
CA LYS A 213 2.80 19.97 9.90
C LYS A 213 2.29 19.14 11.07
N GLU A 214 1.54 18.07 10.82
CA GLU A 214 1.01 17.22 11.88
C GLU A 214 2.11 16.46 12.63
N PHE A 215 3.15 15.99 11.93
CA PHE A 215 4.33 15.40 12.56
C PHE A 215 5.09 16.41 13.42
N ALA A 216 5.25 17.66 12.97
CA ALA A 216 5.88 18.72 13.77
C ALA A 216 5.08 19.04 15.06
N ARG A 217 3.75 19.05 14.98
CA ARG A 217 2.85 19.23 16.15
C ARG A 217 2.94 18.08 17.15
N LEU A 218 3.14 16.85 16.66
CA LEU A 218 3.36 15.69 17.53
C LEU A 218 4.74 15.77 18.21
N ALA A 219 5.79 16.09 17.45
CA ALA A 219 7.15 16.17 17.97
C ALA A 219 7.33 17.29 19.01
N SER A 220 6.61 18.41 18.85
CA SER A 220 6.58 19.53 19.80
C SER A 220 5.68 19.28 21.03
N GLY A 221 4.88 18.20 21.04
CA GLY A 221 3.94 17.90 22.12
C GLY A 221 2.66 18.74 22.09
N GLU A 222 2.49 19.66 21.14
CA GLU A 222 1.25 20.41 20.89
C GLU A 222 0.07 19.49 20.57
N LYS A 223 0.37 18.30 20.05
CA LYS A 223 -0.59 17.23 19.83
C LYS A 223 -0.17 16.01 20.65
N LYS A 224 -1.02 15.58 21.59
CA LYS A 224 -0.83 14.30 22.30
C LYS A 224 -1.23 13.13 21.41
N HIS A 225 -0.36 12.13 21.29
CA HIS A 225 -0.72 10.88 20.67
C HIS A 225 -1.65 10.09 21.61
N LYS A 226 -2.80 9.62 21.11
CA LYS A 226 -3.63 8.62 21.82
C LYS A 226 -3.11 7.21 21.51
N LEU A 227 -1.84 6.92 21.84
CA LEU A 227 -1.27 5.55 21.79
C LEU A 227 -1.85 4.68 22.91
#